data_AF-A0AAU5KQX1-F1
#
_entry.id   AF-A0AAU5KQX1-F1
#
_cell.length_a   1.000
_cell.length_b   1.000
_cell.length_c   1.000
_cell.angle_alpha   90.00
_cell.angle_beta   90.00
_cell.angle_gamma   90.00
#
_symmetry.space_group_name_H-M   'P 1'
#
loop_
_entity.id
_entity.type
_entity.pdbx_description
1 polymer ?
#
loop_
_entity_poly.entity_id
_entity_poly.type
_entity_poly.pdbx_seq_one_letter_code
_entity_poly.pdbx_strand_id
1 'polypeptide(L)'
;MKLSVRRSLRATAVALAALLALAAPALAAPATTAAPAAPAASAADQRQAIYAIAHRVDTLDGVDAALNHGANAIEIDVCAWWNPNEWRAYHDCSSAGENRLGPSFDSMIDRILSNANAGRRLALVWLDIKDPNYCGEQPNRTCSVAGLRDKAQRLTAAGIQVLYGFFEYHGGSTPDVGGRGWQSLAGRLGPLEGITSTGTRDQVQGAFNRSGNGFPAGHRAMDYGDSDITKGFGNCTEPTYNTCAELKKGAGDRAAGRLAATLSWTTTYNDPWYVDKLLGDARVDGIIAGYGAFTGVREYDNSWQCANAVNLIRDWVNRHSGTHRMANAGDRLFR
;
A
#
# COMPACT_ATOMS: atom_id res chain seq x y z
N MET A 1 -57.44 63.29 -25.25
CA MET A 1 -58.83 62.82 -25.21
C MET A 1 -59.04 62.13 -23.87
N LYS A 2 -59.85 62.73 -22.97
CA LYS A 2 -60.50 62.17 -21.75
C LYS A 2 -59.60 61.46 -20.71
N LEU A 3 -59.69 61.59 -19.38
CA LEU A 3 -60.45 62.34 -18.36
C LEU A 3 -59.74 61.91 -17.05
N SER A 4 -59.05 62.75 -16.28
CA SER A 4 -59.53 63.56 -15.14
C SER A 4 -60.23 62.79 -14.00
N VAL A 5 -59.94 63.27 -12.77
CA VAL A 5 -60.63 63.15 -11.46
C VAL A 5 -59.87 62.25 -10.46
N ARG A 6 -58.99 62.79 -9.59
CA ARG A 6 -59.10 63.77 -8.47
C ARG A 6 -59.73 63.21 -7.18
N ARG A 7 -59.10 63.66 -6.06
CA ARG A 7 -59.56 63.88 -4.67
C ARG A 7 -58.97 62.86 -3.68
N SER A 8 -58.49 63.23 -2.50
CA SER A 8 -58.77 64.43 -1.70
C SER A 8 -57.61 64.77 -0.76
N LEU A 9 -57.30 66.07 -0.65
CA LEU A 9 -56.67 66.68 0.51
C LEU A 9 -57.65 66.73 1.69
N ARG A 10 -57.12 66.72 2.92
CA ARG A 10 -57.52 67.44 4.14
C ARG A 10 -56.70 66.85 5.31
N ALA A 11 -56.25 67.54 6.34
CA ALA A 11 -56.17 68.96 6.64
C ALA A 11 -55.16 69.07 7.82
N THR A 12 -54.44 70.17 7.84
CA THR A 12 -53.59 70.69 8.92
C THR A 12 -54.37 71.03 10.19
N ALA A 13 -53.79 70.77 11.37
CA ALA A 13 -53.83 71.64 12.56
C ALA A 13 -52.78 71.16 13.60
N VAL A 14 -51.67 71.89 13.84
CA VAL A 14 -51.46 73.03 14.76
C VAL A 14 -50.74 72.58 16.05
N ALA A 15 -49.51 73.10 16.21
CA ALA A 15 -48.78 73.59 17.42
C ALA A 15 -48.66 72.67 18.67
N LEU A 16 -47.66 72.75 19.56
CA LEU A 16 -46.61 73.73 19.87
C LEU A 16 -45.58 73.05 20.82
N ALA A 17 -44.36 73.58 20.82
CA ALA A 17 -43.44 73.71 21.96
C ALA A 17 -42.59 72.53 22.50
N ALA A 18 -41.27 72.73 22.34
CA ALA A 18 -40.20 72.64 23.34
C ALA A 18 -39.83 71.28 23.97
N LEU A 19 -38.57 70.86 23.81
CA LEU A 19 -37.49 71.07 24.80
C LEU A 19 -36.15 70.45 24.33
N LEU A 20 -35.06 71.08 24.77
CA LEU A 20 -33.67 70.68 24.58
C LEU A 20 -33.35 69.29 25.17
N ALA A 21 -32.42 68.56 24.54
CA ALA A 21 -31.30 67.90 25.23
C ALA A 21 -30.24 67.42 24.24
N LEU A 22 -28.98 67.81 24.48
CA LEU A 22 -27.79 67.27 23.84
C LEU A 22 -27.55 65.81 24.31
N ALA A 23 -27.22 64.92 23.38
CA ALA A 23 -26.44 63.71 23.66
C ALA A 23 -25.58 63.37 22.44
N ALA A 24 -24.27 63.30 22.66
CA ALA A 24 -23.26 62.96 21.66
C ALA A 24 -23.36 61.48 21.23
N PRO A 25 -23.12 61.13 19.94
CA PRO A 25 -22.88 59.74 19.58
C PRO A 25 -21.39 59.41 19.83
N ALA A 26 -21.16 58.44 20.70
CA ALA A 26 -19.87 57.78 20.84
C ALA A 26 -19.51 57.08 19.52
N LEU A 27 -18.28 57.30 19.05
CA LEU A 27 -17.65 56.59 17.94
C LEU A 27 -17.51 55.11 18.32
N ALA A 28 -18.33 54.24 17.74
CA ALA A 28 -18.12 52.80 17.79
C ALA A 28 -17.02 52.43 16.77
N ALA A 29 -15.86 52.02 17.27
CA ALA A 29 -14.83 51.39 16.47
C ALA A 29 -15.33 50.02 15.97
N PRO A 30 -15.04 49.61 14.72
CA PRO A 30 -15.39 48.29 14.24
C PRO A 30 -14.51 47.25 14.96
N ALA A 31 -15.17 46.35 15.70
CA ALA A 31 -14.54 45.13 16.18
C ALA A 31 -14.20 44.26 14.96
N THR A 32 -12.93 44.22 14.58
CA THR A 32 -12.39 43.21 13.67
C THR A 32 -12.48 41.86 14.37
N THR A 33 -13.49 41.08 14.01
CA THR A 33 -13.56 39.66 14.34
C THR A 33 -12.39 38.98 13.63
N ALA A 34 -11.34 38.65 14.39
CA ALA A 34 -10.26 37.80 13.90
C ALA A 34 -10.89 36.46 13.49
N ALA A 35 -10.83 36.15 12.19
CA ALA A 35 -11.19 34.84 11.68
C ALA A 35 -10.34 33.79 12.41
N PRO A 36 -10.93 32.65 12.83
CA PRO A 36 -10.15 31.57 13.41
C PRO A 36 -9.10 31.14 12.40
N ALA A 37 -7.83 31.22 12.79
CA ALA A 37 -6.72 30.72 11.99
C ALA A 37 -7.03 29.28 11.60
N ALA A 38 -7.02 28.99 10.30
CA ALA A 38 -7.07 27.63 9.80
C ALA A 38 -6.00 26.82 10.54
N PRO A 39 -6.30 25.60 11.02
CA PRO A 39 -5.31 24.76 11.66
C PRO A 39 -4.12 24.65 10.70
N ALA A 40 -2.94 25.04 11.19
CA ALA A 40 -1.70 24.87 10.45
C ALA A 40 -1.66 23.42 9.97
N ALA A 41 -1.55 23.23 8.65
CA ALA A 41 -1.34 21.92 8.08
C ALA A 41 -0.16 21.31 8.84
N SER A 42 -0.44 20.23 9.58
CA SER A 42 0.59 19.38 10.19
C SER A 42 1.68 19.19 9.15
N ALA A 43 2.90 19.65 9.43
CA ALA A 43 4.02 19.43 8.54
C ALA A 43 4.05 17.92 8.29
N ALA A 44 3.83 17.51 7.04
CA ALA A 44 3.71 16.09 6.70
C ALA A 44 4.95 15.38 7.26
N ASP A 45 4.74 14.32 8.04
CA ASP A 45 5.82 13.61 8.71
C ASP A 45 6.81 13.10 7.66
N GLN A 46 7.98 13.72 7.60
CA GLN A 46 9.01 13.48 6.59
C GLN A 46 9.82 12.20 6.84
N ARG A 47 9.59 11.52 7.97
CA ARG A 47 10.26 10.26 8.26
C ARG A 47 9.86 9.19 7.25
N GLN A 48 10.82 8.38 6.83
CA GLN A 48 10.56 7.27 5.92
C GLN A 48 9.63 6.26 6.60
N ALA A 49 8.50 5.99 5.94
CA ALA A 49 7.53 4.99 6.38
C ALA A 49 8.05 3.59 6.00
N ILE A 50 8.14 2.70 6.99
CA ILE A 50 8.63 1.32 6.83
C ILE A 50 7.48 0.32 6.93
N TYR A 51 7.45 -0.62 6.00
CA TYR A 51 6.47 -1.70 5.93
C TYR A 51 7.10 -3.00 6.46
N ALA A 52 6.65 -3.45 7.64
CA ALA A 52 6.93 -4.79 8.14
C ALA A 52 5.84 -5.72 7.59
N ILE A 53 6.23 -6.54 6.61
CA ILE A 53 5.32 -7.37 5.83
C ILE A 53 5.38 -8.79 6.40
N ALA A 54 4.29 -9.29 6.97
CA ALA A 54 4.24 -10.69 7.42
C ALA A 54 4.30 -11.62 6.20
N HIS A 55 5.19 -12.63 6.25
CA HIS A 55 5.46 -13.57 5.16
C HIS A 55 4.43 -14.70 5.09
N ARG A 56 3.94 -15.04 3.89
CA ARG A 56 3.11 -16.22 3.61
C ARG A 56 1.89 -16.30 4.52
N VAL A 57 1.07 -15.26 4.47
CA VAL A 57 -0.15 -15.13 5.27
C VAL A 57 -1.31 -15.75 4.49
N ASP A 58 -1.29 -17.06 4.28
CA ASP A 58 -2.31 -17.74 3.46
C ASP A 58 -3.48 -18.31 4.28
N THR A 59 -3.55 -17.99 5.57
CA THR A 59 -4.64 -18.45 6.45
C THR A 59 -5.35 -17.27 7.11
N LEU A 60 -6.63 -17.47 7.45
CA LEU A 60 -7.40 -16.44 8.16
C LEU A 60 -6.79 -16.13 9.54
N ASP A 61 -6.33 -17.16 10.25
CA ASP A 61 -5.66 -17.03 11.54
C ASP A 61 -4.29 -16.33 11.39
N GLY A 62 -3.59 -16.56 10.27
CA GLY A 62 -2.37 -15.86 9.92
C GLY A 62 -2.57 -14.34 9.81
N VAL A 63 -3.69 -13.88 9.23
CA VAL A 63 -4.03 -12.45 9.16
C VAL A 63 -4.12 -11.85 10.56
N ASP A 64 -4.78 -12.55 11.49
CA ASP A 64 -4.91 -12.08 12.86
C ASP A 64 -3.60 -12.10 13.62
N ALA A 65 -2.81 -13.15 13.44
CA ALA A 65 -1.48 -13.28 14.04
C ALA A 65 -0.56 -12.15 13.56
N ALA A 66 -0.51 -11.86 12.25
CA ALA A 66 0.29 -10.79 11.68
C ALA A 66 -0.05 -9.43 12.32
N LEU A 67 -1.34 -9.11 12.42
CA LEU A 67 -1.81 -7.88 13.07
C LEU A 67 -1.48 -7.85 14.57
N ASN A 68 -1.66 -8.96 15.28
CA ASN A 68 -1.33 -9.06 16.70
C ASN A 68 0.18 -8.88 16.96
N HIS A 69 1.02 -9.32 16.04
CA HIS A 69 2.47 -9.15 16.10
C HIS A 69 2.94 -7.74 15.71
N GLY A 70 2.02 -6.89 15.24
CA GLY A 70 2.30 -5.51 14.85
C GLY A 70 2.82 -5.36 13.43
N ALA A 71 2.59 -6.34 12.56
CA ALA A 71 2.81 -6.16 11.13
C ALA A 71 1.82 -5.10 10.61
N ASN A 72 2.32 -4.17 9.80
CA ASN A 72 1.49 -3.16 9.15
C ASN A 72 1.22 -3.50 7.68
N ALA A 73 1.77 -4.62 7.20
CA ALA A 73 1.52 -5.18 5.89
C ALA A 73 1.55 -6.71 5.96
N ILE A 74 0.96 -7.36 4.98
CA ILE A 74 1.02 -8.82 4.80
C ILE A 74 1.30 -9.14 3.34
N GLU A 75 1.98 -10.26 3.12
CA GLU A 75 2.10 -10.91 1.83
C GLU A 75 1.22 -12.16 1.83
N ILE A 76 0.48 -12.37 0.74
CA ILE A 76 -0.43 -13.49 0.52
C ILE A 76 -0.06 -14.11 -0.81
N ASP A 77 0.26 -15.39 -0.80
CA ASP A 77 0.46 -16.14 -2.02
C ASP A 77 -0.89 -16.44 -2.64
N VAL A 78 -1.09 -16.13 -3.92
CA VAL A 78 -2.38 -16.35 -4.58
C VAL A 78 -2.24 -17.29 -5.77
N CYS A 79 -3.03 -18.37 -5.74
CA CYS A 79 -3.21 -19.29 -6.85
C CYS A 79 -4.55 -19.08 -7.55
N ALA A 80 -4.53 -19.07 -8.87
CA ALA A 80 -5.71 -19.14 -9.71
C ALA A 80 -6.27 -20.57 -9.73
N TRP A 81 -7.58 -20.66 -9.85
CA TRP A 81 -8.28 -21.93 -9.89
C TRP A 81 -9.52 -21.88 -10.77
N TRP A 82 -9.53 -22.62 -11.88
CA TRP A 82 -10.56 -22.50 -12.91
C TRP A 82 -11.90 -23.10 -12.53
N ASN A 83 -11.95 -24.03 -11.57
CA ASN A 83 -13.19 -24.69 -11.13
C ASN A 83 -13.25 -24.87 -9.60
N PRO A 84 -13.69 -23.86 -8.84
CA PRO A 84 -14.90 -23.10 -9.19
C PRO A 84 -14.71 -21.70 -9.78
N ASN A 85 -13.59 -21.40 -10.46
CA ASN A 85 -13.29 -20.09 -11.06
C ASN A 85 -13.08 -19.01 -9.99
N GLU A 86 -12.01 -19.16 -9.20
CA GLU A 86 -11.65 -18.28 -8.09
C GLU A 86 -10.13 -18.17 -7.89
N TRP A 87 -9.73 -17.36 -6.90
CA TRP A 87 -8.37 -17.30 -6.37
C TRP A 87 -8.34 -17.86 -4.94
N ARG A 88 -7.28 -18.59 -4.59
CA ARG A 88 -7.05 -19.14 -3.24
C ARG A 88 -5.72 -18.67 -2.69
N ALA A 89 -5.67 -18.41 -1.39
CA ALA A 89 -4.45 -18.06 -0.70
C ALA A 89 -3.61 -19.33 -0.48
N TYR A 90 -2.56 -19.54 -1.26
CA TYR A 90 -1.75 -20.75 -1.22
C TYR A 90 -0.44 -20.56 -1.97
N HIS A 91 0.68 -20.92 -1.35
CA HIS A 91 2.01 -20.80 -1.95
C HIS A 91 2.33 -21.80 -3.08
N ASP A 92 1.98 -23.08 -2.91
CA ASP A 92 2.58 -24.20 -3.68
C ASP A 92 1.77 -24.61 -4.93
N CYS A 93 1.27 -23.63 -5.69
CA CYS A 93 0.30 -23.83 -6.79
C CYS A 93 0.73 -24.85 -7.84
N SER A 94 2.01 -24.81 -8.25
CA SER A 94 2.55 -25.63 -9.35
C SER A 94 2.60 -27.12 -9.01
N SER A 95 2.72 -27.46 -7.72
CA SER A 95 2.72 -28.84 -7.21
C SER A 95 1.36 -29.31 -6.67
N ALA A 96 0.41 -28.40 -6.49
CA ALA A 96 -0.85 -28.69 -5.82
C ALA A 96 -1.79 -29.59 -6.65
N GLY A 97 -1.72 -29.54 -7.98
CA GLY A 97 -2.69 -30.21 -8.84
C GLY A 97 -4.12 -29.75 -8.49
N GLU A 98 -4.99 -30.71 -8.15
CA GLU A 98 -6.36 -30.46 -7.66
C GLU A 98 -6.47 -30.23 -6.13
N ASN A 99 -5.35 -30.01 -5.43
CA ASN A 99 -5.28 -29.78 -3.99
C ASN A 99 -4.81 -28.35 -3.61
N ARG A 100 -5.35 -27.30 -4.24
CA ARG A 100 -5.10 -25.91 -3.77
C ARG A 100 -5.98 -25.65 -2.52
N LEU A 101 -5.46 -26.01 -1.34
CA LEU A 101 -6.22 -26.15 -0.09
C LEU A 101 -6.39 -24.87 0.74
N GLY A 102 -5.91 -23.73 0.24
CA GLY A 102 -6.07 -22.43 0.88
C GLY A 102 -7.52 -21.94 0.99
N PRO A 103 -7.81 -20.98 1.90
CA PRO A 103 -9.07 -20.24 1.88
C PRO A 103 -9.22 -19.48 0.56
N SER A 104 -10.47 -19.15 0.20
CA SER A 104 -10.71 -18.28 -0.96
C SER A 104 -10.16 -16.88 -0.68
N PHE A 105 -9.74 -16.19 -1.73
CA PHE A 105 -9.26 -14.81 -1.60
C PHE A 105 -10.36 -13.86 -1.09
N ASP A 106 -11.63 -14.16 -1.38
CA ASP A 106 -12.75 -13.40 -0.80
C ASP A 106 -12.79 -13.53 0.73
N SER A 107 -12.58 -14.73 1.29
CA SER A 107 -12.50 -14.92 2.74
C SER A 107 -11.30 -14.19 3.36
N MET A 108 -10.15 -14.15 2.66
CA MET A 108 -9.00 -13.36 3.09
C MET A 108 -9.33 -11.87 3.14
N ILE A 109 -9.93 -11.33 2.07
CA ILE A 109 -10.39 -9.92 2.03
C ILE A 109 -11.37 -9.65 3.17
N ASP A 110 -12.36 -10.51 3.38
CA ASP A 110 -13.36 -10.33 4.43
C ASP A 110 -12.71 -10.26 5.81
N ARG A 111 -11.69 -11.09 6.07
CA ARG A 111 -10.95 -11.07 7.34
C ARG A 111 -10.12 -9.81 7.50
N ILE A 112 -9.45 -9.35 6.44
CA ILE A 112 -8.68 -8.10 6.43
C ILE A 112 -9.59 -6.89 6.68
N LEU A 113 -10.73 -6.83 6.00
CA LEU A 113 -11.70 -5.74 6.14
C LEU A 113 -12.40 -5.74 7.50
N SER A 114 -12.72 -6.91 8.04
CA SER A 114 -13.21 -7.04 9.42
C SER A 114 -12.23 -6.42 10.42
N ASN A 115 -10.94 -6.71 10.26
CA ASN A 115 -9.88 -6.13 11.07
C ASN A 115 -9.72 -4.62 10.87
N ALA A 116 -9.82 -4.13 9.63
CA ALA A 116 -9.78 -2.71 9.33
C ALA A 116 -10.95 -1.95 10.00
N ASN A 117 -12.16 -2.50 9.95
CA ASN A 117 -13.34 -1.96 10.63
C ASN A 117 -13.20 -1.96 12.15
N ALA A 118 -12.43 -2.88 12.71
CA ALA A 118 -12.04 -2.92 14.12
C ALA A 118 -10.86 -1.99 14.48
N GLY A 119 -10.41 -1.13 13.54
CA GLY A 119 -9.32 -0.17 13.77
C GLY A 119 -7.92 -0.73 13.58
N ARG A 120 -7.76 -1.98 13.15
CA ARG A 120 -6.48 -2.66 12.91
C ARG A 120 -6.15 -2.74 11.41
N ARG A 121 -6.28 -1.61 10.73
CA ARG A 121 -6.14 -1.53 9.27
C ARG A 121 -4.67 -1.67 8.85
N LEU A 122 -4.39 -2.62 7.95
CA LEU A 122 -3.11 -2.75 7.25
C LEU A 122 -2.85 -1.54 6.33
N ALA A 123 -1.59 -1.18 6.15
CA ALA A 123 -1.15 -0.17 5.19
C ALA A 123 -0.96 -0.73 3.77
N LEU A 124 -0.68 -2.03 3.65
CA LEU A 124 -0.40 -2.72 2.39
C LEU A 124 -0.79 -4.21 2.47
N VAL A 125 -1.28 -4.74 1.35
CA VAL A 125 -1.38 -6.18 1.07
C VAL A 125 -0.58 -6.45 -0.20
N TRP A 126 0.43 -7.31 -0.11
CA TRP A 126 1.17 -7.82 -1.27
C TRP A 126 0.55 -9.15 -1.70
N LEU A 127 0.11 -9.24 -2.95
CA LEU A 127 -0.38 -10.47 -3.57
C LEU A 127 0.76 -11.09 -4.38
N ASP A 128 1.38 -12.15 -3.89
CA ASP A 128 2.39 -12.91 -4.66
C ASP A 128 1.67 -13.84 -5.63
N ILE A 129 1.61 -13.44 -6.90
CA ILE A 129 0.80 -14.13 -7.92
C ILE A 129 1.61 -15.27 -8.52
N LYS A 130 1.22 -16.50 -8.19
CA LYS A 130 1.99 -17.70 -8.55
C LYS A 130 1.72 -18.24 -9.95
N ASP A 131 0.51 -18.04 -10.50
CA ASP A 131 0.10 -18.58 -11.80
C ASP A 131 -0.69 -17.54 -12.63
N PRO A 132 -0.09 -16.36 -12.91
CA PRO A 132 -0.79 -15.19 -13.48
C PRO A 132 -1.41 -15.44 -14.87
N ASN A 133 -0.97 -16.48 -15.57
CA ASN A 133 -1.40 -16.83 -16.92
C ASN A 133 -2.40 -18.00 -16.98
N TYR A 134 -2.75 -18.60 -15.84
CA TYR A 134 -3.59 -19.81 -15.76
C TYR A 134 -5.00 -19.58 -16.34
N CYS A 135 -5.62 -18.46 -16.01
CA CYS A 135 -6.94 -18.07 -16.50
C CYS A 135 -6.86 -16.88 -17.48
N GLY A 136 -7.78 -16.82 -18.44
CA GLY A 136 -7.96 -15.69 -19.35
C GLY A 136 -9.16 -14.83 -18.95
N GLU A 137 -9.10 -13.53 -19.24
CA GLU A 137 -10.20 -12.62 -18.87
C GLU A 137 -11.54 -12.98 -19.51
N GLN A 138 -11.56 -13.44 -20.77
CA GLN A 138 -12.80 -13.83 -21.46
C GLN A 138 -13.38 -15.17 -20.97
N PRO A 139 -12.62 -16.28 -20.93
CA PRO A 139 -13.19 -17.57 -20.55
C PRO A 139 -13.47 -17.71 -19.05
N ASN A 140 -12.65 -17.08 -18.19
CA ASN A 140 -12.70 -17.29 -16.74
C ASN A 140 -12.14 -16.07 -15.99
N ARG A 141 -12.83 -14.93 -16.11
CA ARG A 141 -12.41 -13.65 -15.51
C ARG A 141 -12.10 -13.77 -14.02
N THR A 142 -12.93 -14.45 -13.24
CA THR A 142 -12.82 -14.49 -11.78
C THR A 142 -11.50 -15.08 -11.29
N CYS A 143 -10.94 -16.09 -11.96
CA CYS A 143 -9.60 -16.61 -11.68
C CYS A 143 -8.48 -15.99 -12.52
N SER A 144 -8.79 -15.01 -13.38
CA SER A 144 -7.76 -14.21 -14.08
C SER A 144 -7.21 -13.10 -13.19
N VAL A 145 -6.04 -12.55 -13.53
CA VAL A 145 -5.45 -11.42 -12.78
C VAL A 145 -6.34 -10.17 -12.81
N ALA A 146 -7.09 -9.93 -13.89
CA ALA A 146 -8.09 -8.85 -13.91
C ALA A 146 -9.21 -9.08 -12.88
N GLY A 147 -9.67 -10.32 -12.71
CA GLY A 147 -10.65 -10.67 -11.68
C GLY A 147 -10.07 -10.58 -10.25
N LEU A 148 -8.78 -10.92 -10.08
CA LEU A 148 -8.07 -10.69 -8.82
C LEU A 148 -8.07 -9.20 -8.47
N ARG A 149 -7.75 -8.34 -9.45
CA ARG A 149 -7.81 -6.88 -9.28
C ARG A 149 -9.22 -6.39 -8.97
N ASP A 150 -10.25 -6.90 -9.64
CA ASP A 150 -11.64 -6.54 -9.37
C ASP A 150 -12.00 -6.80 -7.89
N LYS A 151 -11.58 -7.95 -7.33
CA LYS A 151 -11.75 -8.28 -5.91
C LYS A 151 -10.94 -7.35 -5.00
N ALA A 152 -9.69 -7.09 -5.36
CA ALA A 152 -8.78 -6.22 -4.61
C ALA A 152 -9.28 -4.77 -4.48
N GLN A 153 -10.21 -4.31 -5.33
CA GLN A 153 -10.83 -2.99 -5.17
C GLN A 153 -11.55 -2.81 -3.83
N ARG A 154 -11.97 -3.91 -3.19
CA ARG A 154 -12.53 -3.87 -1.84
C ARG A 154 -11.50 -3.43 -0.80
N LEU A 155 -10.22 -3.80 -0.98
CA LEU A 155 -9.11 -3.38 -0.11
C LEU A 155 -8.76 -1.90 -0.35
N THR A 156 -8.64 -1.49 -1.61
CA THR A 156 -8.31 -0.09 -1.95
C THR A 156 -9.44 0.86 -1.55
N ALA A 157 -10.70 0.46 -1.65
CA ALA A 157 -11.85 1.21 -1.12
C ALA A 157 -11.78 1.41 0.40
N ALA A 158 -11.15 0.49 1.14
CA ALA A 158 -10.88 0.63 2.58
C ALA A 158 -9.61 1.45 2.89
N GLY A 159 -8.93 1.95 1.87
CA GLY A 159 -7.68 2.71 1.98
C GLY A 159 -6.44 1.84 2.21
N ILE A 160 -6.52 0.54 1.91
CA ILE A 160 -5.40 -0.40 2.00
C ILE A 160 -4.73 -0.47 0.64
N GLN A 161 -3.40 -0.32 0.58
CA GLN A 161 -2.67 -0.44 -0.67
C GLN A 161 -2.57 -1.90 -1.11
N VAL A 162 -2.49 -2.13 -2.41
CA VAL A 162 -2.33 -3.47 -3.00
C VAL A 162 -1.10 -3.49 -3.89
N LEU A 163 -0.20 -4.43 -3.65
CA LEU A 163 0.95 -4.67 -4.52
C LEU A 163 0.77 -6.01 -5.23
N TYR A 164 0.74 -5.99 -6.56
CA TYR A 164 0.71 -7.19 -7.38
C TYR A 164 2.14 -7.66 -7.66
N GLY A 165 2.54 -8.79 -7.09
CA GLY A 165 3.87 -9.38 -7.25
C GLY A 165 3.94 -10.38 -8.39
N PHE A 166 5.00 -10.26 -9.20
CA PHE A 166 5.32 -11.19 -10.28
C PHE A 166 6.77 -11.67 -10.15
N PHE A 167 6.96 -12.97 -10.32
CA PHE A 167 8.27 -13.62 -10.25
C PHE A 167 8.68 -14.10 -11.65
N GLU A 168 9.87 -13.78 -12.14
CA GLU A 168 10.34 -14.13 -13.50
C GLU A 168 10.86 -15.59 -13.56
N TYR A 169 10.08 -16.59 -13.12
CA TYR A 169 10.56 -17.98 -12.99
C TYR A 169 9.83 -19.02 -13.83
N HIS A 170 8.58 -18.78 -14.22
CA HIS A 170 7.86 -19.75 -15.04
C HIS A 170 8.32 -19.64 -16.51
N GLY A 171 9.34 -20.43 -16.87
CA GLY A 171 9.76 -20.64 -18.25
C GLY A 171 8.64 -21.24 -19.10
N GLY A 172 8.52 -20.80 -20.36
CA GLY A 172 7.46 -21.22 -21.29
C GLY A 172 7.17 -20.14 -22.34
N SER A 173 6.14 -20.36 -23.16
CA SER A 173 5.73 -19.38 -24.19
C SER A 173 5.01 -18.14 -23.64
N THR A 174 4.63 -18.15 -22.36
CA THR A 174 3.97 -17.04 -21.67
C THR A 174 4.69 -16.77 -20.35
N PRO A 175 5.65 -15.83 -20.31
CA PRO A 175 6.31 -15.45 -19.07
C PRO A 175 5.32 -14.80 -18.11
N ASP A 176 5.59 -14.82 -16.81
CA ASP A 176 4.75 -14.11 -15.84
C ASP A 176 4.86 -12.60 -16.04
N VAL A 177 6.10 -12.10 -16.05
CA VAL A 177 6.43 -10.72 -16.36
C VAL A 177 6.25 -10.47 -17.86
N GLY A 178 5.37 -9.53 -18.21
CA GLY A 178 5.00 -9.24 -19.58
C GLY A 178 4.03 -10.23 -20.23
N GLY A 179 3.63 -11.29 -19.54
CA GLY A 179 2.56 -12.18 -19.97
C GLY A 179 1.17 -11.59 -19.87
N ARG A 180 0.17 -12.44 -20.07
CA ARG A 180 -1.25 -12.05 -20.07
C ARG A 180 -1.68 -11.47 -18.72
N GLY A 181 -1.31 -12.12 -17.62
CA GLY A 181 -1.65 -11.66 -16.27
C GLY A 181 -1.05 -10.28 -15.97
N TRP A 182 0.23 -10.10 -16.26
CA TRP A 182 0.91 -8.79 -16.16
C TRP A 182 0.21 -7.72 -17.00
N GLN A 183 -0.02 -7.99 -18.29
CA GLN A 183 -0.65 -7.04 -19.21
C GLN A 183 -2.09 -6.69 -18.81
N SER A 184 -2.79 -7.58 -18.10
CA SER A 184 -4.15 -7.31 -17.61
C SER A 184 -4.23 -6.13 -16.62
N LEU A 185 -3.11 -5.74 -16.02
CA LEU A 185 -3.02 -4.61 -15.09
C LEU A 185 -2.57 -3.30 -15.78
N ALA A 186 -2.04 -3.37 -17.00
CA ALA A 186 -1.46 -2.22 -17.70
C ALA A 186 -2.51 -1.13 -17.96
N GLY A 187 -2.23 0.10 -17.52
CA GLY A 187 -3.14 1.24 -17.62
C GLY A 187 -4.36 1.16 -16.73
N ARG A 188 -4.42 0.20 -15.78
CA ARG A 188 -5.58 -0.01 -14.91
C ARG A 188 -5.28 0.19 -13.43
N LEU A 189 -4.01 0.31 -13.01
CA LEU A 189 -3.68 0.54 -11.60
C LEU A 189 -4.17 1.92 -11.12
N GLY A 190 -4.87 1.93 -9.99
CA GLY A 190 -5.28 3.13 -9.27
C GLY A 190 -4.21 3.61 -8.28
N PRO A 191 -4.46 4.72 -7.56
CA PRO A 191 -3.47 5.41 -6.73
C PRO A 191 -3.02 4.64 -5.48
N LEU A 192 -3.67 3.52 -5.15
CA LEU A 192 -3.30 2.64 -4.04
C LEU A 192 -2.75 1.30 -4.53
N GLU A 193 -2.56 1.16 -5.84
CA GLU A 193 -2.17 -0.10 -6.46
C GLU A 193 -0.77 0.02 -7.05
N GLY A 194 0.06 -0.99 -6.84
CA GLY A 194 1.41 -1.07 -7.40
C GLY A 194 1.66 -2.44 -8.01
N ILE A 195 2.73 -2.55 -8.78
CA ILE A 195 3.21 -3.79 -9.38
C ILE A 195 4.69 -3.95 -9.10
N THR A 196 5.11 -5.14 -8.67
CA THR A 196 6.52 -5.47 -8.48
C THR A 196 6.94 -6.61 -9.39
N SER A 197 8.22 -6.58 -9.76
CA SER A 197 8.93 -7.71 -10.34
C SER A 197 10.10 -8.02 -9.42
N THR A 198 10.33 -9.31 -9.17
CA THR A 198 11.54 -9.69 -8.44
C THR A 198 12.77 -9.57 -9.34
N GLY A 199 13.92 -9.28 -8.73
CA GLY A 199 15.22 -9.57 -9.32
C GLY A 199 16.27 -8.52 -9.02
N THR A 200 17.41 -8.64 -9.68
CA THR A 200 18.41 -7.56 -9.71
C THR A 200 17.83 -6.29 -10.33
N ARG A 201 18.44 -5.15 -10.03
CA ARG A 201 17.98 -3.84 -10.50
C ARG A 201 17.87 -3.79 -12.04
N ASP A 202 18.84 -4.38 -12.74
CA ASP A 202 18.83 -4.40 -14.21
C ASP A 202 17.78 -5.37 -14.79
N GLN A 203 17.50 -6.50 -14.11
CA GLN A 203 16.39 -7.38 -14.48
C GLN A 203 15.05 -6.66 -14.36
N VAL A 204 14.80 -6.00 -13.23
CA VAL A 204 13.53 -5.30 -12.97
C VAL A 204 13.35 -4.09 -13.88
N GLN A 205 14.39 -3.27 -14.08
CA GLN A 205 14.33 -2.21 -15.08
C GLN A 205 14.12 -2.75 -16.48
N GLY A 206 14.82 -3.83 -16.84
CA GLY A 206 14.65 -4.52 -18.11
C GLY A 206 13.21 -4.99 -18.32
N ALA A 207 12.59 -5.59 -17.30
CA ALA A 207 11.20 -6.01 -17.31
C ALA A 207 10.26 -4.84 -17.60
N PHE A 208 10.38 -3.73 -16.87
CA PHE A 208 9.56 -2.54 -17.10
C PHE A 208 9.85 -1.84 -18.43
N ASN A 209 11.08 -1.88 -18.93
CA ASN A 209 11.41 -1.31 -20.22
C ASN A 209 10.84 -2.14 -21.38
N ARG A 210 10.86 -3.48 -21.25
CA ARG A 210 10.33 -4.40 -22.27
C ARG A 210 8.80 -4.47 -22.26
N SER A 211 8.21 -4.53 -21.08
CA SER A 211 6.81 -4.93 -20.89
C SER A 211 6.03 -3.99 -19.97
N GLY A 212 6.62 -2.87 -19.56
CA GLY A 212 6.05 -1.94 -18.57
C GLY A 212 5.20 -0.81 -19.16
N ASN A 213 4.89 -0.85 -20.46
CA ASN A 213 4.00 0.15 -21.06
C ASN A 213 2.62 0.09 -20.36
N GLY A 214 2.12 1.24 -19.89
CA GLY A 214 0.91 1.32 -19.06
C GLY A 214 1.14 1.23 -17.55
N PHE A 215 2.38 1.07 -17.08
CA PHE A 215 2.72 1.21 -15.66
C PHE A 215 3.59 2.44 -15.46
N PRO A 216 3.05 3.59 -15.00
CA PRO A 216 3.87 4.75 -14.64
C PRO A 216 4.87 4.41 -13.52
N ALA A 217 5.99 5.14 -13.44
CA ALA A 217 7.03 4.90 -12.43
C ALA A 217 6.50 4.91 -10.98
N GLY A 218 5.48 5.74 -10.71
CA GLY A 218 4.79 5.83 -9.41
C GLY A 218 4.01 4.57 -8.99
N HIS A 219 3.89 3.56 -9.87
CA HIS A 219 3.30 2.27 -9.55
C HIS A 219 4.31 1.11 -9.61
N ARG A 220 5.56 1.36 -10.01
CA ARG A 220 6.57 0.32 -10.22
C ARG A 220 7.35 0.10 -8.93
N ALA A 221 7.33 -1.11 -8.41
CA ALA A 221 8.18 -1.53 -7.32
C ALA A 221 9.22 -2.53 -7.83
N MET A 222 10.31 -2.62 -7.07
CA MET A 222 11.32 -3.66 -7.19
C MET A 222 11.33 -4.44 -5.89
N ASP A 223 11.33 -5.75 -5.98
CA ASP A 223 11.65 -6.60 -4.84
C ASP A 223 12.84 -7.50 -5.15
N TYR A 224 13.60 -7.86 -4.12
CA TYR A 224 14.67 -8.83 -4.28
C TYR A 224 14.99 -9.51 -2.97
N GLY A 225 15.37 -10.79 -3.03
CA GLY A 225 15.40 -11.61 -1.86
C GLY A 225 15.67 -13.07 -2.12
N ASP A 226 15.75 -13.81 -1.02
CA ASP A 226 15.75 -15.27 -1.00
C ASP A 226 15.05 -15.74 0.28
N SER A 227 14.39 -16.90 0.20
CA SER A 227 13.85 -17.63 1.36
C SER A 227 14.90 -17.87 2.46
N ASP A 228 16.18 -17.96 2.07
CA ASP A 228 17.35 -17.92 2.92
C ASP A 228 18.10 -16.60 2.66
N ILE A 229 17.79 -15.57 3.45
CA ILE A 229 18.37 -14.23 3.27
C ILE A 229 19.90 -14.22 3.26
N THR A 230 20.57 -15.25 3.81
CA THR A 230 22.03 -15.34 3.82
C THR A 230 22.62 -15.63 2.43
N LYS A 231 21.84 -16.22 1.53
CA LYS A 231 22.28 -16.57 0.18
C LYS A 231 22.36 -15.34 -0.68
N GLY A 232 23.58 -15.04 -1.13
CA GLY A 232 23.80 -13.92 -2.05
C GLY A 232 23.52 -12.55 -1.44
N PHE A 233 23.43 -12.38 -0.12
CA PHE A 233 23.08 -11.08 0.47
C PHE A 233 24.08 -9.96 0.16
N GLY A 234 25.38 -10.28 0.30
CA GLY A 234 26.48 -9.32 0.20
C GLY A 234 26.61 -8.40 1.42
N ASN A 235 27.25 -7.25 1.23
CA ASN A 235 27.49 -6.22 2.24
C ASN A 235 27.08 -4.81 1.75
N CYS A 236 26.33 -4.75 0.66
CA CYS A 236 25.76 -3.53 0.06
C CYS A 236 26.79 -2.64 -0.66
N THR A 237 27.95 -3.21 -1.01
CA THR A 237 29.01 -2.51 -1.77
C THR A 237 29.39 -3.23 -3.07
N GLU A 238 28.88 -4.42 -3.27
CA GLU A 238 29.15 -5.24 -4.43
C GLU A 238 28.67 -4.57 -5.73
N PRO A 239 29.36 -4.82 -6.86
CA PRO A 239 29.02 -4.19 -8.12
C PRO A 239 27.71 -4.72 -8.70
N THR A 240 27.28 -5.96 -8.41
CA THR A 240 26.01 -6.53 -8.89
C THR A 240 25.60 -7.80 -8.13
N TYR A 241 24.39 -8.32 -8.41
CA TYR A 241 23.80 -9.61 -8.00
C TYR A 241 23.46 -9.78 -6.54
N ASN A 242 24.19 -9.13 -5.64
CA ASN A 242 23.95 -9.31 -4.22
C ASN A 242 22.71 -8.56 -3.75
N THR A 243 21.85 -9.22 -2.96
CA THR A 243 20.54 -8.70 -2.53
C THR A 243 20.65 -7.28 -2.00
N CYS A 244 21.58 -7.02 -1.08
CA CYS A 244 21.71 -5.70 -0.49
C CYS A 244 22.19 -4.64 -1.49
N ALA A 245 23.16 -4.99 -2.36
CA ALA A 245 23.70 -4.07 -3.34
C ALA A 245 22.67 -3.71 -4.43
N GLU A 246 21.89 -4.69 -4.88
CA GLU A 246 20.83 -4.48 -5.87
C GLU A 246 19.68 -3.64 -5.32
N LEU A 247 19.23 -3.92 -4.10
CA LEU A 247 18.20 -3.12 -3.45
C LEU A 247 18.66 -1.69 -3.19
N LYS A 248 19.94 -1.48 -2.83
CA LYS A 248 20.53 -0.14 -2.70
C LYS A 248 20.49 0.64 -4.01
N LYS A 249 20.78 -0.01 -5.15
CA LYS A 249 20.64 0.62 -6.47
C LYS A 249 19.18 0.92 -6.79
N GLY A 250 18.27 -0.01 -6.48
CA GLY A 250 16.83 0.18 -6.61
C GLY A 250 16.32 1.37 -5.80
N ALA A 251 16.82 1.57 -4.58
CA ALA A 251 16.50 2.74 -3.77
C ALA A 251 17.01 4.04 -4.40
N GLY A 252 18.15 4.00 -5.09
CA GLY A 252 18.63 5.10 -5.92
C GLY A 252 17.71 5.39 -7.12
N ASP A 253 17.15 4.36 -7.76
CA ASP A 253 16.15 4.51 -8.82
C ASP A 253 14.83 5.08 -8.27
N ARG A 254 14.40 4.66 -7.08
CA ARG A 254 13.26 5.23 -6.36
C ARG A 254 13.47 6.71 -6.04
N ALA A 255 14.61 7.07 -5.48
CA ALA A 255 14.97 8.47 -5.19
C ALA A 255 15.00 9.34 -6.47
N ALA A 256 15.32 8.74 -7.62
CA ALA A 256 15.29 9.40 -8.91
C ALA A 256 13.92 9.36 -9.62
N GLY A 257 12.86 8.89 -8.94
CA GLY A 257 11.50 8.83 -9.47
C GLY A 257 11.27 7.78 -10.57
N ARG A 258 12.17 6.78 -10.70
CA ARG A 258 12.04 5.67 -11.66
C ARG A 258 11.27 4.48 -11.09
N LEU A 259 11.27 4.34 -9.77
CA LEU A 259 10.50 3.37 -9.00
C LEU A 259 9.72 4.09 -7.90
N ALA A 260 8.63 3.48 -7.47
CA ALA A 260 7.83 3.90 -6.34
C ALA A 260 8.36 3.32 -5.01
N ALA A 261 8.82 2.07 -5.04
CA ALA A 261 9.19 1.32 -3.85
C ALA A 261 10.29 0.29 -4.11
N THR A 262 10.99 -0.07 -3.04
CA THR A 262 11.94 -1.18 -2.97
C THR A 262 11.63 -2.07 -1.77
N LEU A 263 11.57 -3.38 -1.96
CA LEU A 263 11.16 -4.34 -0.92
C LEU A 263 12.13 -5.53 -0.87
N SER A 264 12.33 -6.11 0.31
CA SER A 264 13.20 -7.28 0.48
C SER A 264 12.46 -8.46 1.07
N TRP A 265 12.96 -9.67 0.83
CA TRP A 265 12.46 -10.90 1.45
C TRP A 265 13.58 -11.96 1.57
N THR A 266 13.53 -12.94 2.47
CA THR A 266 12.70 -13.05 3.67
C THR A 266 13.59 -13.06 4.90
N THR A 267 13.38 -12.13 5.85
CA THR A 267 14.08 -12.15 7.14
C THR A 267 13.34 -12.98 8.19
N THR A 268 14.06 -13.64 9.07
CA THR A 268 13.54 -14.42 10.20
C THR A 268 13.86 -13.74 11.54
N TYR A 269 13.43 -14.34 12.66
CA TYR A 269 13.74 -13.85 14.01
C TYR A 269 15.24 -13.82 14.34
N ASN A 270 16.09 -14.47 13.53
CA ASN A 270 17.53 -14.57 13.76
C ASN A 270 18.35 -13.64 12.83
N ASP A 271 17.70 -12.69 12.16
CA ASP A 271 18.32 -11.88 11.10
C ASP A 271 18.46 -10.38 11.43
N PRO A 272 18.81 -9.95 12.67
CA PRO A 272 18.87 -8.52 13.01
C PRO A 272 19.92 -7.77 12.19
N TRP A 273 21.01 -8.43 11.81
CA TRP A 273 22.05 -7.84 10.96
C TRP A 273 21.53 -7.56 9.55
N TYR A 274 20.76 -8.48 8.95
CA TYR A 274 20.18 -8.28 7.63
C TYR A 274 19.11 -7.18 7.64
N VAL A 275 18.27 -7.12 8.68
CA VAL A 275 17.32 -6.01 8.88
C VAL A 275 18.05 -4.66 8.94
N ASP A 276 19.15 -4.59 9.68
CA ASP A 276 19.97 -3.38 9.76
C ASP A 276 20.54 -2.96 8.41
N LYS A 277 21.08 -3.92 7.64
CA LYS A 277 21.61 -3.64 6.29
C LYS A 277 20.53 -3.24 5.30
N LEU A 278 19.38 -3.90 5.32
CA LEU A 278 18.28 -3.61 4.40
C LEU A 278 17.70 -2.20 4.62
N LEU A 279 17.45 -1.81 5.88
CA LEU A 279 16.86 -0.50 6.19
C LEU A 279 17.92 0.61 6.24
N GLY A 280 19.09 0.31 6.82
CA GLY A 280 20.19 1.26 7.00
C GLY A 280 20.95 1.54 5.71
N ASP A 281 21.41 0.51 5.01
CA ASP A 281 22.32 0.67 3.87
C ASP A 281 21.60 0.57 2.52
N ALA A 282 20.71 -0.40 2.34
CA ALA A 282 19.94 -0.56 1.10
C ALA A 282 18.75 0.37 1.00
N ARG A 283 18.27 0.94 2.12
CA ARG A 283 17.17 1.92 2.18
C ARG A 283 15.85 1.40 1.60
N VAL A 284 15.56 0.11 1.80
CA VAL A 284 14.28 -0.48 1.38
C VAL A 284 13.12 0.16 2.12
N ASP A 285 11.94 0.14 1.51
CA ASP A 285 10.71 0.66 2.08
C ASP A 285 9.98 -0.40 2.91
N GLY A 286 10.27 -1.68 2.69
CA GLY A 286 9.66 -2.77 3.43
C GLY A 286 10.43 -4.08 3.34
N ILE A 287 10.17 -4.96 4.31
CA ILE A 287 10.79 -6.27 4.44
C ILE A 287 9.71 -7.30 4.75
N ILE A 288 9.68 -8.38 3.98
CA ILE A 288 8.96 -9.60 4.30
C ILE A 288 9.68 -10.33 5.44
N ALA A 289 8.94 -10.60 6.52
CA ALA A 289 9.45 -11.22 7.73
C ALA A 289 8.51 -12.30 8.27
N GLY A 290 9.10 -13.40 8.73
CA GLY A 290 8.36 -14.55 9.25
C GLY A 290 9.19 -15.82 9.16
N TYR A 291 8.54 -16.93 8.78
CA TYR A 291 9.26 -18.17 8.53
C TYR A 291 10.07 -18.10 7.23
N GLY A 292 11.37 -18.41 7.30
CA GLY A 292 12.25 -18.56 6.14
C GLY A 292 12.88 -19.96 6.10
N ALA A 293 13.85 -20.17 5.23
CA ALA A 293 14.55 -21.44 5.06
C ALA A 293 15.13 -21.97 6.38
N PHE A 294 15.73 -21.09 7.18
CA PHE A 294 16.30 -21.43 8.50
C PHE A 294 15.27 -22.04 9.48
N THR A 295 14.01 -21.61 9.40
CA THR A 295 12.95 -22.01 10.33
C THR A 295 12.01 -23.07 9.77
N GLY A 296 12.20 -23.43 8.49
CA GLY A 296 11.25 -24.16 7.66
C GLY A 296 10.17 -23.23 7.12
N VAL A 297 10.11 -23.06 5.80
CA VAL A 297 9.11 -22.23 5.10
C VAL A 297 7.72 -22.86 5.30
N ARG A 298 6.80 -22.10 5.90
CA ARG A 298 5.42 -22.50 6.17
C ARG A 298 4.55 -21.27 6.43
N GLU A 299 3.24 -21.52 6.56
CA GLU A 299 2.24 -20.48 6.84
C GLU A 299 2.57 -19.64 8.08
N TYR A 300 2.32 -18.33 7.97
CA TYR A 300 2.41 -17.43 9.11
C TYR A 300 1.41 -17.85 10.20
N ASP A 301 1.90 -17.91 11.44
CA ASP A 301 1.10 -18.31 12.59
C ASP A 301 1.34 -17.38 13.79
N ASN A 302 0.64 -17.66 14.90
CA ASN A 302 0.75 -16.91 16.15
C ASN A 302 1.95 -17.35 17.02
N SER A 303 3.02 -17.86 16.39
CA SER A 303 4.24 -18.27 17.10
C SER A 303 5.12 -17.08 17.48
N TRP A 304 5.97 -17.30 18.48
CA TRP A 304 6.96 -16.30 18.89
C TRP A 304 7.99 -16.04 17.79
N GLN A 305 8.28 -17.02 16.92
CA GLN A 305 9.22 -16.85 15.81
C GLN A 305 8.72 -15.80 14.82
N CYS A 306 7.45 -15.90 14.41
CA CYS A 306 6.82 -14.91 13.56
C CYS A 306 6.74 -13.54 14.25
N ALA A 307 6.35 -13.52 15.52
CA ALA A 307 6.31 -12.28 16.30
C ALA A 307 7.67 -11.58 16.35
N ASN A 308 8.74 -12.33 16.63
CA ASN A 308 10.09 -11.77 16.73
C ASN A 308 10.66 -11.33 15.39
N ALA A 309 10.36 -12.03 14.30
CA ALA A 309 10.78 -11.61 12.96
C ALA A 309 10.24 -10.21 12.61
N VAL A 310 8.95 -9.95 12.88
CA VAL A 310 8.35 -8.62 12.72
C VAL A 310 8.91 -7.61 13.74
N ASN A 311 9.12 -8.04 14.99
CA ASN A 311 9.66 -7.15 16.02
C ASN A 311 11.08 -6.67 15.70
N LEU A 312 11.92 -7.44 15.00
CA LEU A 312 13.25 -6.96 14.60
C LEU A 312 13.18 -5.69 13.74
N ILE A 313 12.22 -5.63 12.81
CA ILE A 313 11.98 -4.45 11.97
C ILE A 313 11.47 -3.29 12.83
N ARG A 314 10.48 -3.55 13.69
CA ARG A 314 9.89 -2.54 14.56
C ARG A 314 10.92 -1.94 15.53
N ASP A 315 11.74 -2.78 16.13
CA ASP A 315 12.80 -2.37 17.05
C ASP A 315 13.87 -1.54 16.34
N TRP A 316 14.24 -1.93 15.11
CA TRP A 316 15.14 -1.13 14.29
C TRP A 316 14.54 0.26 14.02
N VAL A 317 13.27 0.31 13.61
CA VAL A 317 12.56 1.58 13.35
C VAL A 317 12.48 2.45 14.62
N ASN A 318 12.20 1.86 15.77
CA ASN A 318 12.15 2.58 17.05
C ASN A 318 13.49 3.19 17.43
N ARG A 319 14.59 2.45 17.23
CA ARG A 319 15.97 2.95 17.43
C ARG A 319 16.34 4.06 16.45
N HIS A 320 15.69 4.12 15.29
CA HIS A 320 15.90 5.14 14.24
C HIS A 320 14.69 6.09 14.09
N SER A 321 13.94 6.30 15.16
CA SER A 321 12.66 7.02 15.14
C SER A 321 12.73 8.50 14.74
N GLY A 322 13.95 9.08 14.71
CA GLY A 322 14.20 10.42 14.19
C GLY A 322 14.13 10.54 12.67
N THR A 323 14.33 9.43 11.94
CA THR A 323 14.35 9.39 10.47
C THR A 323 13.37 8.40 9.87
N HIS A 324 12.93 7.41 10.65
CA HIS A 324 12.04 6.35 10.22
C HIS A 324 10.84 6.23 11.15
N ARG A 325 9.77 5.63 10.63
CA ARG A 325 8.58 5.24 11.39
C ARG A 325 7.90 4.06 10.74
N MET A 326 7.06 3.36 11.48
CA MET A 326 6.19 2.36 10.87
C MET A 326 5.17 3.04 9.97
N ALA A 327 4.97 2.49 8.77
CA ALA A 327 3.91 2.92 7.88
C ALA A 327 2.53 2.72 8.52
N ASN A 328 1.60 3.61 8.21
CA ASN A 328 0.20 3.54 8.56
C ASN A 328 -0.67 3.78 7.32
N ALA A 329 -1.99 3.71 7.47
CA ALA A 329 -2.92 3.81 6.35
C ALA A 329 -2.99 5.20 5.68
N GLY A 330 -2.32 6.22 6.22
CA GLY A 330 -2.12 7.51 5.55
C GLY A 330 -0.93 7.52 4.58
N ASP A 331 -0.02 6.55 4.69
CA ASP A 331 1.17 6.47 3.85
C ASP A 331 0.86 5.91 2.47
N ARG A 332 1.63 6.37 1.47
CA ARG A 332 1.47 6.00 0.07
C ARG A 332 2.82 5.63 -0.52
N LEU A 333 2.96 4.35 -0.87
CA LEU A 333 4.02 3.85 -1.75
C LEU A 333 3.71 4.24 -3.19
N PHE A 334 2.45 4.11 -3.61
CA PHE A 334 2.05 4.27 -5.01
C PHE A 334 1.30 5.58 -5.26
N ARG A 335 1.45 6.12 -6.47
CA ARG A 335 0.86 7.40 -6.92
C ARG A 335 0.66 7.43 -8.43
#